data_AF-A0A9R1J7Z2-F1
#
_entry.id   AF-A0A9R1J7Z2-F1
#
_cell.length_a   1.000
_cell.length_b   1.000
_cell.length_c   1.000
_cell.angle_alpha   90.00
_cell.angle_beta   90.00
_cell.angle_gamma   90.00
#
_symmetry.space_group_name_H-M   'P 1'
#
loop_
_entity.id
_entity.type
_entity.pdbx_description
1 polymer ?
#
loop_
_entity_poly.entity_id
_entity_poly.type
_entity_poly.pdbx_seq_one_letter_code
_entity_poly.pdbx_strand_id
1 'polypeptide(L)'
;MHAQEAQHGQVDIVGVSCYSSNDLLSWRNEGVVLHGEENNLSHDLHKSNVLERPKVVYNNRTGKYVMWMHIDDANYTKSSISVATSDSPMGPFTYLYSKRPHNYERRDMTIFKAYLIYSSKGNNELHIVQLTDDYLDMTDGMRRILVARYREALALFKFRDIYY
;
A
#
# COMPACT_ATOMS: atom_id res chain seq x y z
N MET A 1 -10.51 -39.64 10.02
CA MET A 1 -10.65 -38.60 8.98
C MET A 1 -9.78 -37.43 9.46
N HIS A 2 -8.53 -37.36 9.02
CA HIS A 2 -7.64 -36.27 9.40
C HIS A 2 -7.85 -35.14 8.39
N ALA A 3 -8.51 -34.07 8.83
CA ALA A 3 -8.43 -32.80 8.11
C ALA A 3 -7.03 -32.24 8.37
N GLN A 4 -6.20 -32.22 7.34
CA GLN A 4 -4.98 -31.44 7.31
C GLN A 4 -5.41 -29.97 7.29
N GLU A 5 -5.13 -29.24 8.37
CA GLU A 5 -5.25 -27.78 8.37
C GLU A 5 -4.26 -27.24 7.33
N ALA A 6 -4.80 -26.57 6.32
CA ALA A 6 -3.99 -25.80 5.39
C ALA A 6 -3.41 -24.62 6.17
N GLN A 7 -2.16 -24.75 6.62
CA GLN A 7 -1.36 -23.64 7.11
C GLN A 7 -1.17 -22.67 5.92
N HIS A 8 -2.02 -21.65 5.83
CA HIS A 8 -1.86 -20.58 4.86
C HIS A 8 -0.45 -20.01 5.07
N GLY A 9 0.38 -20.02 4.01
CA GLY A 9 1.76 -19.56 4.04
C GLY A 9 1.87 -18.04 4.17
N GLN A 10 1.32 -17.48 5.25
CA GLN A 10 1.47 -16.08 5.60
C GLN A 10 2.90 -15.85 6.06
N VAL A 11 3.55 -14.85 5.48
CA VAL A 11 4.90 -14.43 5.84
C VAL A 11 4.80 -13.34 6.89
N ASP A 12 5.54 -13.49 7.98
CA ASP A 12 5.61 -12.47 9.03
C ASP A 12 6.07 -11.12 8.46
N ILE A 13 5.44 -10.02 8.90
CA ILE A 13 5.92 -8.67 8.58
C ILE A 13 7.27 -8.46 9.28
N VAL A 14 8.34 -8.54 8.50
CA VAL A 14 9.66 -8.03 8.89
C VAL A 14 9.75 -6.52 8.62
N GLY A 15 9.06 -6.05 7.58
CA GLY A 15 9.05 -4.64 7.15
C GLY A 15 9.05 -4.49 5.63
N VAL A 16 9.34 -3.28 5.16
CA VAL A 16 9.53 -2.96 3.74
C VAL A 16 11.02 -2.84 3.45
N SER A 17 11.54 -3.64 2.52
CA SER A 17 12.93 -3.55 2.06
C SER A 17 13.09 -2.54 0.92
N CYS A 18 14.30 -2.00 0.78
CA CYS A 18 14.67 -1.13 -0.33
C CYS A 18 15.92 -1.65 -1.03
N TYR A 19 15.91 -1.54 -2.36
CA TYR A 19 17.05 -1.82 -3.21
C TYR A 19 17.27 -0.63 -4.14
N SER A 20 18.52 -0.31 -4.42
CA SER A 20 18.90 0.76 -5.35
C SER A 20 19.74 0.22 -6.51
N SER A 21 19.66 0.89 -7.65
CA SER A 21 20.39 0.54 -8.86
C SER A 21 20.54 1.76 -9.76
N ASN A 22 21.66 1.83 -10.50
CA ASN A 22 21.91 2.82 -11.53
C ASN A 22 21.68 2.27 -12.96
N ASP A 23 21.48 0.95 -13.11
CA ASP A 23 21.40 0.26 -14.41
C ASP A 23 20.16 -0.65 -14.55
N LEU A 24 19.37 -0.81 -13.47
CA LEU A 24 18.23 -1.72 -13.34
C LEU A 24 18.59 -3.22 -13.43
N LEU A 25 19.87 -3.57 -13.50
CA LEU A 25 20.38 -4.94 -13.60
C LEU A 25 21.07 -5.38 -12.31
N SER A 26 21.90 -4.50 -11.76
CA SER A 26 22.68 -4.72 -10.54
C SER A 26 22.03 -3.96 -9.39
N TRP A 27 21.70 -4.67 -8.31
CA TRP A 27 20.94 -4.11 -7.19
C TRP A 27 21.72 -4.16 -5.88
N ARG A 28 21.84 -3.01 -5.20
CA ARG A 28 22.35 -2.93 -3.83
C ARG A 28 21.19 -3.02 -2.86
N ASN A 29 21.31 -3.91 -1.86
CA ASN A 29 20.37 -3.99 -0.75
C ASN A 29 20.62 -2.82 0.22
N GLU A 30 19.65 -1.92 0.37
CA GLU A 30 19.69 -0.78 1.30
C GLU A 30 19.10 -1.13 2.68
N GLY A 31 18.64 -2.37 2.87
CA GLY A 31 18.06 -2.85 4.11
C GLY A 31 16.55 -2.66 4.21
N VAL A 32 16.04 -2.79 5.44
CA VAL A 32 14.63 -2.54 5.77
C VAL A 32 14.46 -1.05 6.04
N VAL A 33 13.58 -0.40 5.28
CA VAL A 33 13.34 1.05 5.33
C VAL A 33 12.08 1.43 6.09
N LEU A 34 11.17 0.49 6.31
CA LEU A 34 10.06 0.59 7.26
C LEU A 34 10.04 -0.70 8.06
N HIS A 35 10.29 -0.64 9.37
CA HIS A 35 10.35 -1.84 10.21
C HIS A 35 8.96 -2.34 10.60
N GLY A 36 8.80 -3.66 10.68
CA GLY A 36 7.70 -4.28 11.38
C GLY A 36 7.77 -4.06 12.88
N GLU A 37 6.70 -4.41 13.58
CA GLU A 37 6.60 -4.38 15.05
C GLU A 37 6.49 -5.82 15.57
N GLU A 38 7.24 -6.16 16.61
CA GLU A 38 7.33 -7.54 17.09
C GLU A 38 6.51 -7.80 18.36
N ASN A 39 6.30 -6.77 19.18
CA ASN A 39 5.86 -6.94 20.56
C ASN A 39 4.45 -6.39 20.77
N ASN A 40 4.11 -5.29 20.10
CA ASN A 40 2.79 -4.68 20.24
C ASN A 40 1.78 -5.33 19.29
N LEU A 41 1.03 -6.32 19.79
CA LEU A 41 -0.03 -7.03 19.05
C LEU A 41 -1.12 -6.11 18.46
N SER A 42 -1.34 -4.94 19.06
CA SER A 42 -2.32 -3.97 18.56
C SER A 42 -1.78 -3.08 17.44
N HIS A 43 -0.47 -3.12 17.19
CA HIS A 43 0.17 -2.30 16.18
C HIS A 43 -0.16 -2.82 14.78
N ASP A 44 -0.42 -1.89 13.86
CA ASP A 44 -0.78 -2.22 12.48
C ASP A 44 0.32 -3.02 11.77
N LEU A 45 1.58 -2.69 12.05
CA LEU A 45 2.76 -3.36 11.51
C LEU A 45 3.21 -4.57 12.33
N HIS A 46 2.38 -5.07 13.26
CA HIS A 46 2.74 -6.25 14.04
C HIS A 46 3.04 -7.44 13.11
N LYS A 47 4.09 -8.23 13.40
CA LYS A 47 4.57 -9.32 12.53
C LYS A 47 3.50 -10.30 12.05
N SER A 48 2.45 -10.52 12.84
CA SER A 48 1.33 -11.41 12.48
C SER A 48 0.31 -10.83 11.51
N ASN A 49 0.38 -9.53 11.21
CA ASN A 49 -0.51 -8.86 10.28
C ASN A 49 -0.03 -9.05 8.83
N VAL A 50 -0.68 -8.38 7.89
CA VAL A 50 -0.34 -8.38 6.47
C VAL A 50 0.07 -6.97 6.05
N LEU A 51 1.22 -6.84 5.39
CA LEU A 51 1.66 -5.62 4.71
C LEU A 51 1.95 -5.95 3.26
N GLU A 52 1.24 -5.26 2.36
CA GLU A 52 1.33 -5.55 0.94
C GLU A 52 1.45 -4.29 0.09
N ARG A 53 2.04 -4.51 -1.09
CA ARG A 53 2.07 -3.54 -2.20
C ARG A 53 2.53 -2.13 -1.83
N PRO A 54 3.62 -1.93 -1.06
CA PRO A 54 4.14 -0.59 -0.77
C PRO A 54 4.36 0.19 -2.08
N LYS A 55 3.95 1.45 -2.09
CA LYS A 55 4.21 2.41 -3.17
C LYS A 55 4.76 3.68 -2.57
N VAL A 56 5.84 4.21 -3.13
CA VAL A 56 6.45 5.48 -2.69
C VAL A 56 6.25 6.53 -3.77
N VAL A 57 5.80 7.72 -3.37
CA VAL A 57 5.71 8.91 -4.20
C VAL A 57 6.43 10.07 -3.53
N TYR A 58 7.11 10.91 -4.31
CA TYR A 58 7.68 12.16 -3.80
C TYR A 58 6.65 13.29 -3.88
N ASN A 59 6.52 14.05 -2.79
CA ASN A 59 5.69 15.23 -2.72
C ASN A 59 6.56 16.49 -2.83
N ASN A 60 6.52 17.17 -3.99
CA ASN A 60 7.31 18.38 -4.25
C ASN A 60 7.00 19.54 -3.28
N ARG A 61 5.78 19.57 -2.70
CA ARG A 61 5.34 20.67 -1.84
C ARG A 61 5.92 20.55 -0.44
N THR A 62 5.93 19.33 0.12
CA THR A 62 6.43 19.05 1.47
C THR A 62 7.89 18.63 1.48
N GLY A 63 8.43 18.24 0.32
CA GLY A 63 9.78 17.70 0.19
C GLY A 63 9.92 16.27 0.72
N LYS A 64 8.81 15.59 1.02
CA LYS A 64 8.80 14.25 1.64
C LYS A 64 8.54 13.14 0.62
N TYR A 65 9.07 11.97 0.91
CA TYR A 65 8.66 10.71 0.32
C TYR A 65 7.50 10.14 1.14
N VAL A 66 6.39 9.83 0.48
CA VAL A 66 5.20 9.27 1.11
C VAL A 66 5.00 7.86 0.60
N MET A 67 5.00 6.90 1.53
CA MET A 67 4.73 5.50 1.28
C MET A 67 3.28 5.19 1.62
N TRP A 68 2.57 4.63 0.64
CA TRP A 68 1.22 4.10 0.81
C TRP A 68 1.25 2.58 0.71
N MET A 69 0.53 1.89 1.59
CA MET A 69 0.54 0.43 1.70
C MET A 69 -0.85 -0.13 1.96
N HIS A 70 -1.07 -1.38 1.59
CA HIS A 70 -2.19 -2.19 2.08
C HIS A 70 -1.79 -2.82 3.41
N ILE A 71 -2.62 -2.66 4.44
CA ILE A 71 -2.49 -3.34 5.73
C ILE A 71 -3.75 -4.13 6.02
N ASP A 72 -3.56 -5.40 6.35
CA ASP A 72 -4.63 -6.30 6.76
C ASP A 72 -4.28 -7.05 8.05
N ASP A 73 -5.27 -7.69 8.65
CA ASP A 73 -5.03 -8.70 9.69
C ASP A 73 -4.82 -10.10 9.06
N ALA A 74 -4.41 -11.08 9.86
CA ALA A 74 -4.19 -12.45 9.40
C ALA A 74 -5.42 -13.10 8.74
N ASN A 75 -6.63 -12.61 9.04
CA ASN A 75 -7.89 -13.13 8.50
C ASN A 75 -8.40 -12.33 7.29
N TYR A 76 -7.65 -11.32 6.82
CA TYR A 76 -8.02 -10.41 5.74
C TYR A 76 -9.35 -9.65 5.98
N THR A 77 -9.63 -9.27 7.23
CA THR A 77 -10.89 -8.60 7.60
C THR A 77 -10.76 -7.09 7.81
N LYS A 78 -9.56 -6.60 8.09
CA LYS A 78 -9.27 -5.20 8.39
C LYS A 78 -9.30 -4.36 7.12
N SER A 79 -8.62 -4.80 6.07
CA SER A 79 -8.67 -4.24 4.71
C SER A 79 -8.45 -2.71 4.70
N SER A 80 -7.33 -2.29 5.28
CA SER A 80 -6.98 -0.88 5.52
C SER A 80 -5.87 -0.41 4.59
N ILE A 81 -5.79 0.91 4.41
CA ILE A 81 -4.66 1.54 3.77
C ILE A 81 -3.86 2.30 4.83
N SER A 82 -2.54 2.25 4.74
CA SER A 82 -1.66 2.97 5.65
C SER A 82 -0.68 3.90 4.95
N VAL A 83 -0.17 4.86 5.73
CA VAL A 83 0.72 5.92 5.28
C VAL A 83 1.96 5.97 6.16
N ALA A 84 3.12 6.08 5.54
CA ALA A 84 4.40 6.38 6.19
C ALA A 84 5.16 7.44 5.42
N THR A 85 6.07 8.17 6.06
CA THR A 85 6.82 9.27 5.43
C THR A 85 8.31 9.22 5.71
N SER A 86 9.12 9.71 4.78
CA SER A 86 10.57 9.89 4.95
C SER A 86 11.09 11.15 4.26
N ASP A 87 12.26 11.62 4.70
CA ASP A 87 13.05 12.64 4.02
C ASP A 87 13.92 12.06 2.89
N SER A 88 14.04 10.74 2.82
CA SER A 88 14.89 10.02 1.86
C SER A 88 14.09 8.93 1.13
N PRO A 89 14.36 8.68 -0.17
CA PRO A 89 13.74 7.56 -0.87
C PRO A 89 14.14 6.20 -0.28
N MET A 90 15.28 6.16 0.41
CA MET A 90 15.84 4.97 1.07
C MET A 90 15.49 4.92 2.57
N GLY A 91 14.53 5.74 3.03
CA GLY A 91 14.12 5.76 4.42
C GLY A 91 15.16 6.34 5.39
N PRO A 92 15.01 6.07 6.70
CA PRO A 92 13.91 5.30 7.28
C PRO A 92 12.57 6.03 7.10
N PHE A 93 11.51 5.25 6.92
CA PHE A 93 10.13 5.72 6.89
C PHE A 93 9.53 5.65 8.29
N THR A 94 8.89 6.74 8.69
CA THR A 94 8.09 6.82 9.92
C THR A 94 6.65 6.46 9.60
N TYR A 95 6.15 5.39 10.23
CA TYR A 95 4.73 5.02 10.17
C TYR A 95 3.86 6.12 10.79
N LEU A 96 2.78 6.51 10.11
CA LEU A 96 1.85 7.51 10.63
C LEU A 96 0.59 6.85 11.18
N TYR A 97 -0.17 6.17 10.32
CA TYR A 97 -1.43 5.54 10.69
C TYR A 97 -1.96 4.62 9.57
N SER A 98 -2.96 3.79 9.89
CA SER A 98 -3.83 3.14 8.91
C SER A 98 -5.27 3.59 9.08
N LYS A 99 -6.05 3.46 8.01
CA LYS A 99 -7.48 3.71 8.05
C LYS A 99 -8.24 2.85 7.07
N ARG A 100 -9.52 2.65 7.39
CA ARG A 100 -10.54 2.06 6.50
C ARG A 100 -11.56 3.11 6.05
N PRO A 101 -11.23 3.94 5.07
CA PRO A 101 -12.12 5.00 4.59
C PRO A 101 -13.44 4.46 4.02
N HIS A 102 -14.56 5.09 4.34
CA HIS A 102 -15.91 4.80 3.80
C HIS A 102 -16.46 3.38 4.02
N ASN A 103 -15.95 2.60 4.99
CA ASN A 103 -16.42 1.23 5.32
C ASN A 103 -16.37 0.19 4.18
N TYR A 104 -15.84 0.54 3.01
CA TYR A 104 -15.63 -0.41 1.92
C TYR A 104 -14.28 -1.12 2.10
N GLU A 105 -14.24 -2.41 1.74
CA GLU A 105 -12.99 -3.16 1.62
C GLU A 105 -12.06 -2.49 0.61
N ARG A 106 -10.76 -2.49 0.91
CA ARG A 106 -9.66 -2.14 0.02
C ARG A 106 -8.57 -3.18 0.12
N ARG A 107 -8.22 -3.78 -1.00
CA ARG A 107 -7.13 -4.75 -1.07
C ARG A 107 -6.02 -4.20 -1.94
N ASP A 108 -5.95 -4.71 -3.16
CA ASP A 108 -4.96 -4.30 -4.13
C ASP A 108 -5.03 -2.81 -4.42
N MET A 109 -3.87 -2.16 -4.28
CA MET A 109 -3.74 -0.72 -4.38
C MET A 109 -2.52 -0.31 -5.19
N THR A 110 -2.60 0.87 -5.79
CA THR A 110 -1.48 1.56 -6.40
C THR A 110 -1.67 3.07 -6.29
N ILE A 111 -0.59 3.81 -6.54
CA ILE A 111 -0.59 5.27 -6.58
C ILE A 111 -0.13 5.74 -7.95
N PHE A 112 -0.80 6.76 -8.47
CA PHE A 112 -0.37 7.46 -9.67
C PHE A 112 -0.42 8.97 -9.41
N LYS A 113 0.77 9.58 -9.27
CA LYS A 113 0.90 10.98 -8.83
C LYS A 113 0.12 11.21 -7.51
N ALA A 114 -0.84 12.14 -7.51
CA ALA A 114 -1.68 12.50 -6.38
C ALA A 114 -3.00 11.70 -6.32
N TYR A 115 -3.06 10.51 -6.92
CA TYR A 115 -4.27 9.68 -6.93
C TYR A 115 -3.99 8.30 -6.39
N LEU A 116 -4.85 7.87 -5.47
CA LEU A 116 -4.90 6.51 -4.96
C LEU A 116 -5.93 5.71 -5.74
N ILE A 117 -5.55 4.53 -6.21
CA ILE A 117 -6.43 3.63 -6.93
C ILE A 117 -6.42 2.28 -6.21
N TYR A 118 -7.60 1.76 -5.90
CA TYR A 118 -7.73 0.50 -5.17
C TYR A 118 -8.96 -0.30 -5.58
N SER A 119 -8.85 -1.62 -5.49
CA SER A 119 -9.96 -2.56 -5.64
C SER A 119 -10.88 -2.49 -4.42
N SER A 120 -12.20 -2.46 -4.65
CA SER A 120 -13.20 -2.30 -3.61
C SER A 120 -14.46 -3.13 -3.84
N LYS A 121 -15.31 -3.23 -2.81
CA LYS A 121 -16.55 -4.02 -2.77
C LYS A 121 -16.36 -5.48 -3.20
N GLY A 122 -15.59 -6.25 -2.42
CA GLY A 122 -15.27 -7.64 -2.78
C GLY A 122 -14.54 -7.72 -4.12
N ASN A 123 -13.63 -6.77 -4.35
CA ASN A 123 -12.83 -6.59 -5.57
C ASN A 123 -13.64 -6.35 -6.85
N ASN A 124 -14.97 -6.15 -6.77
CA ASN A 124 -15.85 -5.99 -7.93
C ASN A 124 -15.49 -4.80 -8.82
N GLU A 125 -15.04 -3.71 -8.23
CA GLU A 125 -14.83 -2.42 -8.89
C GLU A 125 -13.59 -1.70 -8.38
N LEU A 126 -13.13 -0.70 -9.14
CA LEU A 126 -12.02 0.15 -8.71
C LEU A 126 -12.55 1.52 -8.28
N HIS A 127 -11.94 2.05 -7.24
CA HIS A 127 -12.13 3.43 -6.83
C HIS A 127 -10.86 4.24 -7.12
N ILE A 128 -11.04 5.44 -7.66
CA ILE A 128 -9.99 6.45 -7.80
C ILE A 128 -10.33 7.61 -6.87
N VAL A 129 -9.38 8.00 -6.04
CA VAL A 129 -9.51 9.10 -5.09
C VAL A 129 -8.32 10.03 -5.20
N GLN A 130 -8.56 11.34 -5.24
CA GLN A 130 -7.50 12.33 -5.19
C GLN A 130 -6.97 12.44 -3.76
N LEU A 131 -5.65 12.56 -3.61
CA LEU A 131 -4.98 12.80 -2.34
C LEU A 131 -5.00 14.28 -1.96
N THR A 132 -4.90 14.58 -0.67
CA THR A 132 -4.64 15.93 -0.14
C THR A 132 -3.30 16.45 -0.62
N ASP A 133 -3.07 17.77 -0.53
CA ASP A 133 -1.86 18.39 -1.10
C ASP A 133 -0.54 17.90 -0.48
N ASP A 134 -0.57 17.31 0.71
CA ASP A 134 0.59 16.68 1.38
C ASP A 134 0.74 15.18 1.06
N TYR A 135 -0.20 14.63 0.28
CA TYR A 135 -0.34 13.21 -0.04
C TYR A 135 -0.52 12.31 1.19
N LEU A 136 -0.90 12.85 2.33
CA LEU A 136 -1.06 12.08 3.56
C LEU A 136 -2.48 11.57 3.75
N ASP A 137 -3.47 12.15 3.06
CA ASP A 137 -4.87 11.76 3.16
C ASP A 137 -5.52 11.73 1.77
N MET A 138 -6.73 11.18 1.67
CA MET A 138 -7.63 11.24 0.55
C MET A 138 -8.64 12.37 0.73
N THR A 139 -8.94 13.07 -0.36
CA THR A 139 -10.07 14.00 -0.42
C THR A 139 -11.40 13.25 -0.44
N ASP A 140 -12.51 13.95 -0.21
CA ASP A 140 -13.86 13.36 -0.23
C ASP A 140 -14.31 12.90 -1.63
N GLY A 141 -13.60 13.32 -2.68
CA GLY A 141 -13.94 13.03 -4.07
C GLY A 141 -13.51 11.63 -4.50
N MET A 142 -14.47 10.69 -4.57
CA MET A 142 -14.25 9.34 -5.12
C MET A 142 -14.94 9.15 -6.49
N ARG A 143 -14.29 8.41 -7.38
CA ARG A 143 -14.86 7.95 -8.66
C ARG A 143 -14.76 6.43 -8.77
N ARG A 144 -15.87 5.79 -9.16
CA ARG A 144 -15.94 4.35 -9.44
C ARG A 144 -15.66 4.13 -10.92
N ILE A 145 -14.76 3.19 -11.23
CA ILE A 145 -14.46 2.79 -12.60
C ILE A 145 -14.41 1.25 -12.68
N LEU A 146 -14.54 0.72 -13.91
CA LEU A 146 -14.46 -0.72 -14.18
C LEU A 146 -15.36 -1.55 -13.26
N VAL A 147 -16.61 -1.10 -13.08
CA VAL A 147 -17.61 -1.76 -12.23
C VAL A 147 -17.91 -3.17 -12.76
N ALA A 148 -18.01 -4.14 -11.86
CA ALA A 148 -18.20 -5.56 -12.15
C ALA A 148 -17.12 -6.17 -13.08
N ARG A 149 -15.87 -5.70 -12.96
CA ARG A 149 -14.74 -6.22 -13.75
C ARG A 149 -13.72 -7.01 -12.93
N TYR A 150 -13.84 -7.02 -11.60
CA TYR A 150 -13.02 -7.87 -10.73
C TYR A 150 -11.51 -7.72 -10.97
N ARG A 151 -11.05 -6.48 -11.12
CA ARG A 151 -9.64 -6.16 -11.42
C ARG A 151 -8.84 -6.02 -10.13
N GLU A 152 -7.62 -6.53 -10.16
CA GLU A 152 -6.64 -6.59 -9.08
C GLU A 152 -5.25 -6.25 -9.64
N ALA A 153 -4.24 -6.15 -8.78
CA ALA A 153 -2.83 -5.91 -9.12
C ALA A 153 -2.61 -4.72 -10.08
N LEU A 154 -3.22 -3.59 -9.75
CA LEU A 154 -3.25 -2.40 -10.61
C LEU A 154 -1.84 -1.81 -10.82
N ALA A 155 -1.53 -1.47 -12.07
CA ALA A 155 -0.38 -0.69 -12.47
C ALA A 155 -0.84 0.33 -13.51
N LEU A 156 -0.71 1.63 -13.20
CA LEU A 156 -1.15 2.71 -14.08
C LEU A 156 0.05 3.44 -14.67
N PHE A 157 -0.07 3.83 -15.93
CA PHE A 157 0.87 4.75 -16.57
C PHE A 157 0.17 5.66 -17.57
N LYS A 158 0.83 6.77 -17.92
CA LYS A 158 0.32 7.76 -18.89
C LYS A 158 1.20 7.77 -20.12
N PHE A 159 0.60 7.62 -21.30
CA PHE A 159 1.30 7.73 -22.58
C PHE A 159 0.47 8.58 -23.56
N ARG A 160 1.07 9.65 -24.09
CA ARG A 160 0.45 10.57 -25.06
C ARG A 160 -0.97 11.01 -24.66
N ASP A 161 -1.08 11.55 -23.44
CA ASP A 161 -2.33 12.03 -22.86
C ASP A 161 -3.43 10.99 -22.57
N ILE A 162 -3.11 9.71 -22.73
CA ILE A 162 -4.00 8.59 -22.40
C ILE A 162 -3.47 7.87 -21.15
N TYR A 163 -4.38 7.50 -20.25
CA TYR A 163 -4.10 6.69 -19.07
C TYR A 163 -4.42 5.22 -19.38
N TYR A 164 -3.51 4.32 -19.00
CA TYR A 164 -3.61 2.87 -19.15
C TYR A 164 -3.56 2.21 -17.78
#